data_AF-A0A2A9P8M8-F1
#
_entry.id   AF-A0A2A9P8M8-F1
#
_cell.length_a   1.000
_cell.length_b   1.000
_cell.length_c   1.000
_cell.angle_alpha   90.00
_cell.angle_beta   90.00
_cell.angle_gamma   90.00
#
_symmetry.space_group_name_H-M   'P 1'
#
loop_
_entity.id
_entity.type
_entity.pdbx_description
1 polymer ?
#
loop_
_entity_poly.entity_id
_entity_poly.type
_entity_poly.pdbx_seq_one_letter_code
_entity_poly.pdbx_strand_id
1 'polypeptide(L)'
;MILSWDPQYGSRIANGIPAETGTTTARFVCYIIFSVISLPFIWLRPHRLQGFFNVTSAITFIFFFALLVWALATMGPDGFGETIDSRPGIAPDGMRVPRNTGWRIVYGVMSTMGSIAAGILNQSDFARLARRPRDAVYGQALAYPVYAIYTSVLGILVVAATQRRFDGEAIWGLPTLFERLLERDPGPDTRAAIFFSGLALVASQLGSSIPGNAMAGGIDLASVFPRYLNIRRGAYITALVSPMVNPWRLVTTATVFLSSAARSSRLKTSTAPTTMASTGTGAA
;
A
#
# COMPACT_ATOMS: atom_id res chain seq x y z
N MET A 1 -8.22 -14.03 4.08
CA MET A 1 -8.25 -15.47 3.76
C MET A 1 -8.06 -16.35 4.99
N ILE A 2 -6.97 -16.23 5.76
CA ILE A 2 -6.82 -17.05 6.98
C ILE A 2 -7.83 -16.62 8.06
N LEU A 3 -8.05 -15.31 8.20
CA LEU A 3 -9.02 -14.72 9.13
C LEU A 3 -10.49 -15.13 8.84
N SER A 4 -10.86 -15.40 7.59
CA SER A 4 -12.20 -15.89 7.24
C SER A 4 -12.40 -17.35 7.67
N TRP A 5 -11.32 -18.13 7.72
CA TRP A 5 -11.37 -19.53 8.13
C TRP A 5 -11.40 -19.68 9.65
N ASP A 6 -10.56 -18.89 10.35
CA ASP A 6 -10.57 -18.75 11.80
C ASP A 6 -10.61 -17.26 12.21
N PRO A 7 -11.79 -16.74 12.60
CA PRO A 7 -11.94 -15.36 13.07
C PRO A 7 -11.13 -15.05 14.34
N GLN A 8 -10.77 -16.08 15.12
CA GLN A 8 -9.99 -15.96 16.37
C GLN A 8 -8.50 -16.29 16.17
N TYR A 9 -8.02 -16.37 14.93
CA TYR A 9 -6.64 -16.73 14.62
C TYR A 9 -5.62 -15.83 15.34
N GLY A 10 -5.92 -14.53 15.49
CA GLY A 10 -5.08 -13.58 16.20
C GLY A 10 -5.06 -13.74 17.72
N SER A 11 -6.12 -14.29 18.34
CA SER A 11 -6.23 -14.48 19.79
C SER A 11 -5.85 -15.89 20.25
N ARG A 12 -5.86 -16.90 19.36
CA ARG A 12 -5.49 -18.28 19.67
C ARG A 12 -3.98 -18.54 19.61
N ILE A 13 -3.24 -17.80 18.80
CA ILE A 13 -1.79 -17.91 18.71
C ILE A 13 -1.17 -17.03 19.79
N ALA A 14 -0.57 -17.64 20.80
CA ALA A 14 0.19 -16.92 21.83
C ALA A 14 1.27 -16.08 21.14
N ASN A 15 1.22 -14.76 21.35
CA ASN A 15 2.18 -13.85 20.74
C ASN A 15 3.54 -13.99 21.44
N GLY A 16 4.46 -14.71 20.81
CA GLY A 16 5.83 -14.88 21.29
C GLY A 16 6.78 -13.78 20.80
N ILE A 17 6.31 -12.86 19.94
CA ILE A 17 7.11 -11.78 19.38
C ILE A 17 6.94 -10.52 20.27
N PRO A 18 8.05 -9.88 20.72
CA PRO A 18 7.98 -8.64 21.49
C PRO A 18 7.22 -7.56 20.73
N ALA A 19 6.34 -6.83 21.43
CA ALA A 19 5.48 -5.78 20.85
C ALA A 19 6.27 -4.67 20.12
N GLU A 20 7.53 -4.45 20.52
CA GLU A 20 8.48 -3.51 19.88
C GLU A 20 8.79 -3.83 18.41
N THR A 21 8.53 -5.05 17.98
CA THR A 21 8.84 -5.52 16.63
C THR A 21 7.79 -5.04 15.61
N GLY A 22 6.62 -4.58 16.05
CA GLY A 22 5.58 -4.07 15.15
C GLY A 22 4.80 -5.14 14.37
N THR A 23 4.98 -6.41 14.71
CA THR A 23 4.24 -7.55 14.13
C THR A 23 3.79 -8.50 15.23
N THR A 24 2.75 -9.29 14.97
CA THR A 24 2.29 -10.37 15.85
C THR A 24 2.75 -11.71 15.29
N THR A 25 2.89 -12.74 16.14
CA THR A 25 3.22 -14.10 15.68
C THR A 25 2.27 -14.59 14.59
N ALA A 26 0.96 -14.32 14.73
CA ALA A 26 -0.04 -14.65 13.72
C ALA A 26 0.24 -13.98 12.36
N ARG A 27 0.56 -12.68 12.34
CA ARG A 27 0.90 -11.95 11.10
C ARG A 27 2.21 -12.44 10.48
N PHE A 28 3.20 -12.79 11.31
CA PHE A 28 4.46 -13.36 10.85
C PHE A 28 4.27 -14.76 10.20
N VAL A 29 3.45 -15.63 10.79
CA VAL A 29 3.12 -16.93 10.18
C VAL A 29 2.41 -16.74 8.84
N CYS A 30 1.43 -15.83 8.74
CA CYS A 30 0.80 -15.49 7.46
C CYS A 30 1.81 -15.03 6.40
N TYR A 31 2.81 -14.25 6.80
CA TYR A 31 3.88 -13.82 5.91
C TYR A 31 4.75 -15.00 5.43
N ILE A 32 5.09 -15.95 6.30
CA ILE A 32 5.85 -17.14 5.90
C ILE A 32 5.04 -18.00 4.93
N ILE A 33 3.74 -18.22 5.21
CA ILE A 33 2.83 -18.93 4.30
C ILE A 33 2.80 -18.24 2.93
N PHE A 34 2.61 -16.91 2.91
CA PHE A 34 2.63 -16.14 1.66
C PHE A 34 3.98 -16.26 0.93
N SER A 35 5.09 -16.19 1.67
CA SER A 35 6.44 -16.31 1.12
C SER A 35 6.62 -17.68 0.45
N VAL A 36 6.22 -18.76 1.12
CA VAL A 36 6.26 -20.12 0.57
C VAL A 36 5.37 -20.27 -0.66
N ILE A 37 4.15 -19.71 -0.64
CA ILE A 37 3.25 -19.70 -1.80
C ILE A 37 3.84 -18.93 -2.98
N SER A 38 4.63 -17.87 -2.73
CA SER A 38 5.26 -17.07 -3.78
C SER A 38 6.44 -17.77 -4.47
N LEU A 39 7.16 -18.66 -3.78
CA LEU A 39 8.34 -19.38 -4.30
C LEU A 39 8.12 -20.14 -5.62
N PRO A 40 7.03 -20.91 -5.84
CA PRO A 40 6.79 -21.56 -7.12
C PRO A 40 6.55 -20.56 -8.26
N PHE A 41 5.95 -19.39 -7.97
CA PHE A 41 5.71 -18.38 -9.00
C PHE A 41 6.99 -17.64 -9.42
N ILE A 42 7.98 -17.52 -8.53
CA ILE A 42 9.32 -17.02 -8.86
C ILE A 42 10.02 -17.90 -9.89
N TRP A 43 9.69 -19.19 -9.95
CA TRP A 43 10.27 -20.12 -10.92
C TRP A 43 9.77 -19.91 -12.35
N LEU A 44 8.63 -19.23 -12.54
CA LEU A 44 8.11 -18.95 -13.88
C LEU A 44 9.06 -18.03 -14.65
N ARG A 45 9.32 -18.40 -15.91
CA ARG A 45 10.21 -17.61 -16.77
C ARG A 45 9.59 -16.23 -17.05
N PRO A 46 10.39 -15.13 -17.00
CA PRO A 46 9.94 -13.76 -17.30
C PRO A 46 9.11 -13.63 -18.60
N HIS A 47 9.48 -14.40 -19.63
CA HIS A 47 8.80 -14.36 -20.93
C HIS A 47 7.34 -14.90 -20.90
N ARG A 48 7.01 -15.79 -19.94
CA ARG A 48 5.67 -16.39 -19.81
C ARG A 48 4.81 -15.72 -18.74
N LEU A 49 5.37 -14.75 -18.01
CA LEU A 49 4.68 -14.03 -16.95
C LEU A 49 3.63 -13.04 -17.45
N GLN A 50 3.64 -12.68 -18.75
CA GLN A 50 2.62 -11.78 -19.32
C GLN A 50 1.19 -12.30 -19.10
N GLY A 51 0.95 -13.60 -19.31
CA GLY A 51 -0.37 -14.19 -19.06
C GLY A 51 -0.77 -14.15 -17.58
N PHE A 52 0.18 -14.41 -16.68
CA PHE A 52 -0.03 -14.31 -15.24
C PHE A 52 -0.36 -12.88 -14.80
N PHE A 53 0.33 -11.87 -15.34
CA PHE A 53 0.06 -10.47 -15.06
C PHE A 53 -1.29 -10.02 -15.61
N ASN A 54 -1.69 -10.48 -16.79
CA ASN A 54 -3.02 -10.17 -17.33
C ASN A 54 -4.13 -10.76 -16.45
N VAL A 55 -3.98 -12.02 -16.01
CA VAL A 55 -4.97 -12.68 -15.13
C VAL A 55 -5.04 -12.00 -13.77
N THR A 56 -3.90 -11.76 -13.11
CA THR A 56 -3.86 -11.08 -11.80
C THR A 56 -4.37 -9.65 -11.87
N SER A 57 -4.07 -8.92 -12.95
CA SER A 57 -4.62 -7.58 -13.19
C SER A 57 -6.13 -7.64 -13.37
N ALA A 58 -6.65 -8.54 -14.22
CA ALA A 58 -8.09 -8.69 -14.42
C ALA A 58 -8.83 -9.03 -13.11
N ILE A 59 -8.29 -9.97 -12.32
CA ILE A 59 -8.83 -10.29 -10.99
C ILE A 59 -8.85 -9.06 -10.10
N THR A 60 -7.76 -8.27 -10.10
CA THR A 60 -7.64 -7.06 -9.28
C THR A 60 -8.66 -5.99 -9.68
N PHE A 61 -8.84 -5.75 -10.99
CA PHE A 61 -9.86 -4.83 -11.51
C PHE A 61 -11.27 -5.29 -11.11
N ILE A 62 -11.62 -6.55 -11.36
CA ILE A 62 -12.94 -7.08 -11.01
C ILE A 62 -13.17 -6.98 -9.49
N PHE A 63 -12.15 -7.29 -8.69
CA PHE A 63 -12.21 -7.21 -7.24
C PHE A 63 -12.47 -5.79 -6.72
N PHE A 64 -11.71 -4.79 -7.18
CA PHE A 64 -11.92 -3.41 -6.73
C PHE A 64 -13.28 -2.86 -7.16
N PHE A 65 -13.75 -3.23 -8.36
CA PHE A 65 -15.08 -2.85 -8.80
C PHE A 65 -16.17 -3.53 -7.95
N ALA A 66 -16.06 -4.83 -7.69
CA ALA A 66 -16.99 -5.56 -6.81
C ALA A 66 -17.00 -4.98 -5.39
N LEU A 67 -15.83 -4.62 -4.86
CA LEU A 67 -15.70 -3.97 -3.55
C LEU A 67 -16.41 -2.62 -3.52
N LEU A 68 -16.30 -1.82 -4.57
CA LEU A 68 -17.06 -0.56 -4.69
C LEU A 68 -18.56 -0.82 -4.72
N VAL A 69 -19.04 -1.73 -5.58
CA VAL A 69 -20.47 -2.04 -5.68
C VAL A 69 -21.02 -2.47 -4.33
N TRP A 70 -20.29 -3.33 -3.60
CA TRP A 70 -20.64 -3.72 -2.25
C TRP A 70 -20.66 -2.54 -1.28
N ALA A 71 -19.62 -1.69 -1.29
CA ALA A 71 -19.54 -0.53 -0.40
C ALA A 71 -20.69 0.46 -0.64
N LEU A 72 -21.06 0.70 -1.90
CA LEU A 72 -22.19 1.56 -2.27
C LEU A 72 -23.54 0.93 -1.91
N ALA A 73 -23.72 -0.37 -2.16
CA ALA A 73 -24.97 -1.07 -1.82
C ALA A 73 -25.21 -1.15 -0.31
N THR A 74 -24.15 -1.11 0.50
CA THR A 74 -24.22 -1.20 1.97
C THR A 74 -24.10 0.16 2.68
N MET A 75 -23.97 1.26 1.93
CA MET A 75 -23.80 2.62 2.45
C MET A 75 -25.05 3.15 3.19
N GLY A 76 -26.23 2.57 2.92
CA GLY A 76 -27.49 3.03 3.53
C GLY A 76 -27.97 4.39 2.98
N PRO A 77 -29.11 4.90 3.48
CA PRO A 77 -29.73 6.14 2.98
C PRO A 77 -28.95 7.41 3.34
N ASP A 78 -28.01 7.33 4.29
CA ASP A 78 -27.29 8.49 4.82
C ASP A 78 -26.26 9.06 3.83
N GLY A 79 -25.91 8.34 2.77
CA GLY A 79 -24.98 8.84 1.74
C GLY A 79 -23.50 8.64 2.09
N PHE A 80 -22.63 9.26 1.29
CA PHE A 80 -21.18 9.21 1.52
C PHE A 80 -20.79 9.90 2.84
N GLY A 81 -19.79 9.35 3.52
CA GLY A 81 -19.19 9.95 4.70
C GLY A 81 -18.40 11.22 4.41
N GLU A 82 -17.95 11.87 5.48
CA GLU A 82 -17.23 13.14 5.40
C GLU A 82 -15.90 13.03 4.65
N THR A 83 -15.35 11.84 4.37
CA THR A 83 -14.07 11.68 3.64
C THR A 83 -14.04 12.42 2.30
N ILE A 84 -15.19 12.58 1.61
CA ILE A 84 -15.27 13.31 0.34
C ILE A 84 -15.29 14.83 0.57
N ASP A 85 -15.99 15.29 1.61
CA ASP A 85 -16.17 16.72 1.93
C ASP A 85 -15.09 17.27 2.87
N SER A 86 -14.29 16.39 3.46
CA SER A 86 -13.23 16.71 4.41
C SER A 86 -12.21 17.60 3.73
N ARG A 87 -12.14 18.86 4.16
CA ARG A 87 -11.01 19.74 3.83
C ARG A 87 -9.72 19.01 4.27
N PRO A 88 -8.74 18.76 3.38
CA PRO A 88 -7.56 17.97 3.74
C PRO A 88 -6.62 18.75 4.68
N GLY A 89 -7.00 18.88 5.95
CA GLY A 89 -6.27 19.66 6.95
C GLY A 89 -5.06 18.92 7.51
N ILE A 90 -5.01 17.60 7.34
CA ILE A 90 -4.03 16.75 7.99
C ILE A 90 -3.56 15.71 6.98
N ALA A 91 -2.30 15.80 6.54
CA ALA A 91 -1.63 14.67 5.91
C ALA A 91 -1.58 13.53 6.93
N PRO A 92 -1.76 12.26 6.51
CA PRO A 92 -1.67 11.10 7.39
C PRO A 92 -0.41 11.08 8.28
N ASP A 93 0.67 11.71 7.82
CA ASP A 93 1.97 11.74 8.50
C ASP A 93 2.12 12.84 9.56
N GLY A 94 1.08 13.61 9.85
CA GLY A 94 1.16 14.72 10.81
C GLY A 94 2.10 15.86 10.39
N MET A 95 2.71 15.77 9.20
CA MET A 95 3.47 16.82 8.55
C MET A 95 2.55 18.00 8.29
N ARG A 96 3.04 19.21 8.57
CA ARG A 96 2.29 20.44 8.35
C ARG A 96 2.00 20.55 6.85
N VAL A 97 0.79 20.18 6.44
CA VAL A 97 0.32 20.45 5.09
C VAL A 97 0.39 21.96 4.94
N PRO A 98 1.18 22.48 4.01
CA PRO A 98 1.36 23.90 3.86
C PRO A 98 0.02 24.60 3.73
N ARG A 99 -0.17 25.70 4.47
CA ARG A 99 -1.46 26.42 4.41
C ARG A 99 -1.73 26.98 3.01
N ASN A 100 -0.68 27.18 2.21
CA ASN A 100 -0.75 27.57 0.81
C ASN A 100 -1.06 26.37 -0.10
N THR A 101 -2.19 26.42 -0.81
CA THR A 101 -2.65 25.41 -1.78
C THR A 101 -1.58 24.95 -2.75
N GLY A 102 -0.70 25.85 -3.23
CA GLY A 102 0.38 25.47 -4.17
C GLY A 102 1.38 24.49 -3.55
N TRP A 103 1.79 24.70 -2.31
CA TRP A 103 2.75 23.84 -1.62
C TRP A 103 2.10 22.50 -1.18
N ARG A 104 0.75 22.44 -1.06
CA ARG A 104 0.00 21.19 -0.85
C ARG A 104 0.02 20.30 -2.08
N ILE A 105 -0.17 20.89 -3.26
CA ILE A 105 -0.10 20.16 -4.54
C ILE A 105 1.29 19.58 -4.73
N VAL A 106 2.33 20.40 -4.53
CA VAL A 106 3.73 19.94 -4.62
C VAL A 106 4.01 18.81 -3.64
N TYR A 107 3.59 18.95 -2.37
CA TYR A 107 3.76 17.88 -1.38
C TYR A 107 3.06 16.58 -1.81
N GLY A 108 1.82 16.67 -2.30
CA GLY A 108 1.08 15.50 -2.79
C GLY A 108 1.79 14.81 -3.96
N VAL A 109 2.27 15.58 -4.94
CA VAL A 109 3.04 15.06 -6.08
C VAL A 109 4.32 14.37 -5.61
N MET A 110 5.10 15.01 -4.75
CA MET A 110 6.36 14.46 -4.24
C MET A 110 6.13 13.19 -3.39
N SER A 111 5.05 13.16 -2.60
CA SER A 111 4.67 11.98 -1.82
C SER A 111 4.31 10.80 -2.73
N THR A 112 3.55 11.04 -3.79
CA THR A 112 3.19 10.01 -4.77
C THR A 112 4.41 9.55 -5.57
N MET A 113 5.30 10.46 -5.98
CA MET A 113 6.55 10.09 -6.66
C MET A 113 7.47 9.27 -5.75
N GLY A 114 7.57 9.64 -4.47
CA GLY A 114 8.36 8.92 -3.49
C GLY A 114 7.88 7.49 -3.25
N SER A 115 6.56 7.26 -3.23
CA SER A 115 6.00 5.93 -3.01
C SER A 115 6.24 4.95 -4.17
N ILE A 116 6.49 5.47 -5.38
CA ILE A 116 6.72 4.67 -6.59
C ILE A 116 8.16 4.67 -7.10
N ALA A 117 9.06 5.40 -6.43
CA ALA A 117 10.44 5.60 -6.88
C ALA A 117 11.18 4.28 -7.16
N ALA A 118 11.02 3.28 -6.28
CA ALA A 118 11.61 1.94 -6.49
C ALA A 118 11.09 1.27 -7.77
N GLY A 119 9.80 1.41 -8.06
CA GLY A 119 9.20 0.86 -9.28
C GLY A 119 9.72 1.53 -10.55
N ILE A 120 9.95 2.86 -10.51
CA ILE A 120 10.51 3.63 -11.63
C ILE A 120 11.93 3.15 -11.96
N LEU A 121 12.77 2.92 -10.95
CA LEU A 121 14.15 2.45 -11.15
C LEU A 121 14.21 1.06 -11.79
N ASN A 122 13.30 0.17 -11.40
CA ASN A 122 13.22 -1.19 -11.94
C ASN A 122 12.58 -1.24 -13.35
N GLN A 123 12.03 -0.11 -13.82
CA GLN A 123 11.26 -0.08 -15.07
C GLN A 123 12.15 -0.22 -16.32
N SER A 124 13.41 0.23 -16.25
CA SER A 124 14.41 0.02 -17.30
C SER A 124 14.73 -1.45 -17.54
N ASP A 125 14.63 -2.29 -16.51
CA ASP A 125 14.91 -3.72 -16.62
C ASP A 125 13.88 -4.48 -17.45
N PHE A 126 12.64 -3.97 -17.48
CA PHE A 126 11.55 -4.49 -18.30
C PHE A 126 11.52 -3.84 -19.67
N ALA A 127 11.93 -2.57 -19.79
CA ALA A 127 11.94 -1.86 -21.07
C ALA A 127 12.85 -2.55 -22.11
N ARG A 128 13.95 -3.19 -21.71
CA ARG A 128 14.80 -3.98 -22.64
C ARG A 128 14.11 -5.20 -23.25
N LEU A 129 13.04 -5.69 -22.61
CA LEU A 129 12.25 -6.82 -23.12
C LEU A 129 11.20 -6.38 -24.15
N ALA A 130 11.02 -5.07 -24.35
CA ALA A 130 10.10 -4.53 -25.34
C ALA A 130 10.63 -4.77 -26.76
N ARG A 131 9.72 -5.04 -27.70
CA ARG A 131 10.06 -5.22 -29.13
C ARG A 131 10.57 -3.93 -29.76
N ARG A 132 10.04 -2.79 -29.30
CA ARG A 132 10.43 -1.44 -29.73
C ARG A 132 10.46 -0.50 -28.53
N PRO A 133 11.36 0.50 -28.47
CA PRO A 133 11.41 1.47 -27.38
C PRO A 133 10.09 2.23 -27.18
N ARG A 134 9.38 2.51 -28.28
CA ARG A 134 8.07 3.16 -28.27
C ARG A 134 7.01 2.37 -27.50
N ASP A 135 7.05 1.04 -27.57
CA ASP A 135 6.04 0.18 -26.93
C ASP A 135 6.14 0.26 -25.40
N ALA A 136 7.37 0.42 -24.87
CA ALA A 136 7.59 0.63 -23.44
C ALA A 136 7.04 1.99 -22.98
N VAL A 137 7.28 3.05 -23.76
CA VAL A 137 6.81 4.41 -23.44
C VAL A 137 5.29 4.49 -23.48
N TYR A 138 4.66 4.05 -24.58
CA TYR A 138 3.20 4.11 -24.71
C TYR A 138 2.49 3.19 -23.70
N GLY A 139 3.05 2.00 -23.44
CA GLY A 139 2.50 1.09 -22.45
C GLY A 139 2.44 1.71 -21.06
N GLN A 140 3.50 2.42 -20.65
CA GLN A 140 3.57 3.04 -19.32
C GLN A 140 2.78 4.34 -19.25
N ALA A 141 2.88 5.18 -20.28
CA ALA A 141 2.20 6.47 -20.34
C ALA A 141 0.67 6.34 -20.27
N LEU A 142 0.11 5.24 -20.77
CA LEU A 142 -1.33 4.98 -20.68
C LEU A 142 -1.70 4.10 -19.49
N ALA A 143 -1.04 2.95 -19.30
CA ALA A 143 -1.47 1.97 -18.31
C ALA A 143 -1.32 2.49 -16.87
N TYR A 144 -0.25 3.22 -16.58
CA TYR A 144 0.02 3.70 -15.22
C TYR A 144 -0.98 4.76 -14.76
N PRO A 145 -1.24 5.86 -15.51
CA PRO A 145 -2.25 6.85 -15.10
C PRO A 145 -3.66 6.25 -15.00
N VAL A 146 -4.05 5.40 -15.95
CA VAL A 146 -5.38 4.75 -15.93
C VAL A 146 -5.53 3.90 -14.68
N TYR A 147 -4.54 3.06 -14.36
CA TYR A 147 -4.54 2.23 -13.16
C TYR A 147 -4.52 3.07 -11.87
N ALA A 148 -3.69 4.11 -11.82
CA ALA A 148 -3.56 4.98 -10.64
C ALA A 148 -4.86 5.76 -10.37
N ILE A 149 -5.49 6.32 -11.40
CA ILE A 149 -6.77 7.02 -11.27
C ILE A 149 -7.86 6.03 -10.85
N TYR A 150 -7.94 4.87 -11.52
CA TYR A 150 -8.92 3.83 -11.22
C TYR A 150 -8.85 3.39 -9.76
N THR A 151 -7.67 3.01 -9.28
CA THR A 151 -7.48 2.54 -7.90
C THR A 151 -7.69 3.65 -6.88
N SER A 152 -7.24 4.88 -7.16
CA SER A 152 -7.42 6.02 -6.25
C SER A 152 -8.89 6.40 -6.08
N VAL A 153 -9.63 6.49 -7.19
CA VAL A 153 -11.07 6.84 -7.16
C VAL A 153 -11.85 5.75 -6.42
N LEU A 154 -11.63 4.48 -6.75
CA LEU A 154 -12.32 3.37 -6.07
C LEU A 154 -11.98 3.31 -4.58
N GLY A 155 -10.70 3.49 -4.22
CA GLY A 155 -10.27 3.53 -2.83
C GLY A 155 -10.97 4.62 -2.04
N ILE A 156 -10.97 5.87 -2.55
CA ILE A 156 -11.63 7.00 -1.88
C ILE A 156 -13.13 6.75 -1.74
N LEU A 157 -13.80 6.26 -2.78
CA LEU A 157 -15.23 5.99 -2.74
C LEU A 157 -15.58 4.87 -1.76
N VAL A 158 -14.79 3.79 -1.71
CA VAL A 158 -14.99 2.69 -0.74
C VAL A 158 -14.80 3.20 0.68
N VAL A 159 -13.74 3.96 0.96
CA VAL A 159 -13.51 4.54 2.29
C VAL A 159 -14.64 5.48 2.67
N ALA A 160 -15.05 6.37 1.77
CA ALA A 160 -16.14 7.30 2.02
C ALA A 160 -17.49 6.59 2.27
N ALA A 161 -17.81 5.55 1.50
CA ALA A 161 -19.04 4.79 1.66
C ALA A 161 -19.03 3.93 2.94
N THR A 162 -17.87 3.44 3.37
CA THR A 162 -17.74 2.61 4.58
C THR A 162 -17.50 3.41 5.85
N GLN A 163 -17.08 4.68 5.77
CA GLN A 163 -16.71 5.49 6.93
C GLN A 163 -17.82 5.56 8.00
N ARG A 164 -19.06 5.82 7.61
CA ARG A 164 -20.18 5.88 8.56
C ARG A 164 -20.52 4.51 9.14
N ARG A 165 -20.26 3.43 8.40
CA ARG A 165 -20.42 2.06 8.89
C ARG A 165 -19.43 1.73 10.01
N PHE A 166 -18.31 2.43 10.10
CA PHE A 166 -17.31 2.23 11.15
C PHE A 166 -17.24 3.44 12.09
N ASP A 167 -18.41 3.96 12.47
CA ASP A 167 -18.56 5.02 13.48
C ASP A 167 -17.80 6.32 13.16
N GLY A 168 -17.61 6.59 11.86
CA GLY A 168 -16.89 7.77 11.35
C GLY A 168 -15.40 7.55 11.08
N GLU A 169 -14.85 6.38 11.37
CA GLU A 169 -13.44 6.06 11.16
C GLU A 169 -13.13 5.80 9.67
N ALA A 170 -12.17 6.53 9.10
CA ALA A 170 -11.71 6.33 7.73
C ALA A 170 -10.65 5.22 7.66
N ILE A 171 -11.07 4.00 7.32
CA ILE A 171 -10.18 2.84 7.24
C ILE A 171 -9.59 2.70 5.84
N TRP A 172 -8.31 3.07 5.67
CA TRP A 172 -7.62 3.03 4.37
C TRP A 172 -7.01 1.66 4.04
N GLY A 173 -6.73 0.82 5.04
CA GLY A 173 -6.17 -0.50 4.84
C GLY A 173 -7.25 -1.53 4.54
N LEU A 174 -7.29 -2.10 3.33
CA LEU A 174 -8.25 -3.15 2.96
C LEU A 174 -8.23 -4.37 3.89
N PRO A 175 -7.06 -4.91 4.33
CA PRO A 175 -7.04 -6.00 5.29
C PRO A 175 -7.72 -5.63 6.62
N THR A 176 -7.46 -4.42 7.12
CA THR A 176 -8.07 -3.90 8.35
C THR A 176 -9.56 -3.65 8.18
N LEU A 177 -9.99 -3.18 7.00
CA LEU A 177 -11.40 -3.01 6.65
C LEU A 177 -12.15 -4.35 6.75
N PHE A 178 -11.56 -5.43 6.24
CA PHE A 178 -12.15 -6.77 6.31
C PHE A 178 -12.11 -7.37 7.73
N GLU A 179 -11.06 -7.11 8.50
CA GLU A 179 -10.99 -7.48 9.92
C GLU A 179 -12.16 -6.83 10.70
N ARG A 180 -12.34 -5.50 10.59
CA ARG A 180 -13.43 -4.77 11.26
C ARG A 180 -14.81 -5.18 10.75
N LEU A 181 -14.94 -5.51 9.46
CA LEU A 181 -16.19 -6.02 8.91
C LEU A 181 -16.58 -7.36 9.53
N LEU A 182 -15.61 -8.26 9.72
CA LEU A 182 -15.84 -9.56 10.35
C LEU A 182 -16.18 -9.45 11.84
N GLU A 183 -15.57 -8.50 12.55
CA GLU A 183 -15.87 -8.23 13.96
C GLU A 183 -17.31 -7.73 14.15
N ARG A 184 -17.80 -6.90 13.22
CA ARG A 184 -19.15 -6.31 13.29
C ARG A 184 -20.24 -7.26 12.79
N ASP A 185 -19.94 -8.10 11.80
CA ASP A 185 -20.87 -9.09 11.25
C ASP A 185 -20.16 -10.42 10.95
N PRO A 186 -20.13 -11.35 11.93
CA PRO A 186 -19.47 -12.64 11.78
C PRO A 186 -20.30 -13.68 10.98
N GLY A 187 -21.30 -13.24 10.20
CA GLY A 187 -22.16 -14.12 9.40
C GLY A 187 -21.40 -15.01 8.41
N PRO A 188 -21.94 -16.20 8.06
CA PRO A 188 -21.32 -17.12 7.11
C PRO A 188 -21.11 -16.50 5.71
N ASP A 189 -22.02 -15.63 5.28
CA ASP A 189 -21.96 -14.94 3.99
C ASP A 189 -20.79 -13.94 3.96
N THR A 190 -20.64 -13.15 5.02
CA THR A 190 -19.53 -12.20 5.21
C THR A 190 -18.18 -12.91 5.25
N ARG A 191 -18.11 -14.09 5.90
CA ARG A 191 -16.90 -14.93 5.92
C ARG A 191 -16.52 -15.43 4.53
N ALA A 192 -17.48 -15.89 3.74
CA ALA A 192 -17.24 -16.32 2.37
C ALA A 192 -16.76 -15.14 1.50
N ALA A 193 -17.40 -13.97 1.61
CA ALA A 193 -17.00 -12.77 0.90
C ALA A 193 -15.55 -12.33 1.23
N ILE A 194 -15.18 -12.35 2.52
CA ILE A 194 -13.81 -12.02 2.98
C ILE A 194 -12.80 -13.07 2.53
N PHE A 195 -13.19 -14.34 2.40
CA PHE A 195 -12.31 -15.38 1.86
C PHE A 195 -11.94 -15.09 0.40
N PHE A 196 -12.93 -14.88 -0.47
CA PHE A 196 -12.71 -14.57 -1.88
C PHE A 196 -11.98 -13.23 -2.07
N SER A 197 -12.35 -12.22 -1.28
CA SER A 197 -11.66 -10.93 -1.26
C SER A 197 -10.19 -11.07 -0.84
N GLY A 198 -9.92 -11.89 0.17
CA GLY A 198 -8.56 -12.22 0.60
C GLY A 198 -7.77 -12.95 -0.48
N LEU A 199 -8.40 -13.86 -1.23
CA LEU A 199 -7.76 -14.56 -2.36
C LEU A 199 -7.40 -13.58 -3.48
N ALA A 200 -8.30 -12.66 -3.80
CA ALA A 200 -8.05 -11.60 -4.79
C ALA A 200 -6.90 -10.68 -4.34
N LEU A 201 -6.85 -10.29 -3.07
CA LEU A 201 -5.74 -9.52 -2.50
C LEU A 201 -4.42 -10.29 -2.58
N VAL A 202 -4.40 -11.58 -2.25
CA VAL A 202 -3.19 -12.41 -2.37
C VAL A 202 -2.72 -12.48 -3.83
N ALA A 203 -3.64 -12.70 -4.78
CA ALA A 203 -3.32 -12.73 -6.20
C ALA A 203 -2.76 -11.37 -6.69
N SER A 204 -3.35 -10.26 -6.25
CA SER A 204 -2.89 -8.90 -6.56
C SER A 204 -1.48 -8.63 -5.99
N GLN A 205 -1.24 -9.04 -4.75
CA GLN A 205 0.06 -8.91 -4.09
C GLN A 205 1.12 -9.78 -4.77
N LEU A 206 0.79 -11.00 -5.20
CA LEU A 206 1.71 -11.84 -5.98
C LEU A 206 2.04 -11.19 -7.33
N GLY A 207 1.02 -10.67 -8.02
CA GLY A 207 1.17 -9.96 -9.30
C GLY A 207 2.13 -8.77 -9.22
N SER A 208 2.14 -8.05 -8.09
CA SER A 208 3.01 -6.88 -7.89
C SER A 208 4.39 -7.22 -7.30
N SER A 209 4.45 -8.14 -6.33
CA SER A 209 5.69 -8.47 -5.61
C SER A 209 6.70 -9.26 -6.46
N ILE A 210 6.22 -10.13 -7.35
CA ILE A 210 7.11 -10.92 -8.23
C ILE A 210 7.91 -10.02 -9.17
N PRO A 211 7.29 -9.13 -9.99
CA PRO A 211 8.04 -8.24 -10.86
C PRO A 211 8.77 -7.13 -10.09
N GLY A 212 8.10 -6.53 -9.10
CA GLY A 212 8.64 -5.36 -8.40
C GLY A 212 9.83 -5.68 -7.51
N ASN A 213 9.84 -6.85 -6.86
CA ASN A 213 10.83 -7.17 -5.83
C ASN A 213 11.69 -8.38 -6.23
N ALA A 214 11.07 -9.52 -6.55
CA ALA A 214 11.82 -10.76 -6.77
C ALA A 214 12.60 -10.76 -8.08
N MET A 215 11.97 -10.36 -9.20
CA MET A 215 12.65 -10.29 -10.49
C MET A 215 13.65 -9.14 -10.55
N ALA A 216 13.30 -7.96 -10.04
CA ALA A 216 14.22 -6.83 -9.96
C ALA A 216 15.48 -7.18 -9.16
N GLY A 217 15.34 -7.67 -7.91
CA GLY A 217 16.49 -8.09 -7.11
C GLY A 217 17.27 -9.26 -7.72
N GLY A 218 16.59 -10.16 -8.44
CA GLY A 218 17.25 -11.23 -9.19
C GLY A 218 18.10 -10.73 -10.36
N ILE A 219 17.66 -9.67 -11.04
CA ILE A 219 18.38 -9.00 -12.11
C ILE A 219 19.58 -8.23 -11.55
N ASP A 220 19.37 -7.47 -10.49
CA ASP A 220 20.43 -6.73 -9.81
C ASP A 220 21.55 -7.67 -9.38
N LEU A 221 21.20 -8.75 -8.70
CA LEU A 221 22.18 -9.69 -8.17
C LEU A 221 22.89 -10.49 -9.27
N ALA A 222 22.20 -10.78 -10.39
CA ALA A 222 22.82 -11.38 -11.57
C ALA A 222 23.77 -10.42 -12.29
N SER A 223 23.54 -9.11 -12.22
CA SER A 223 24.43 -8.09 -12.80
C SER A 223 25.72 -7.90 -11.99
N VAL A 224 25.64 -8.04 -10.66
CA VAL A 224 26.80 -7.92 -9.76
C VAL A 224 27.68 -9.17 -9.78
N PHE A 225 27.08 -10.37 -9.80
CA PHE A 225 27.81 -11.65 -9.78
C PHE A 225 27.43 -12.56 -10.97
N PRO A 226 27.69 -12.15 -12.22
CA PRO A 226 27.21 -12.84 -13.42
C PRO A 226 27.78 -14.25 -13.59
N ARG A 227 28.96 -14.54 -13.03
CA ARG A 227 29.60 -15.85 -13.11
C ARG A 227 28.95 -16.90 -12.20
N TYR A 228 28.27 -16.48 -11.13
CA TYR A 228 27.74 -17.37 -10.09
C TYR A 228 26.21 -17.39 -10.04
N LEU A 229 25.56 -16.30 -10.45
CA LEU A 229 24.14 -16.08 -10.25
C LEU A 229 23.41 -15.82 -11.56
N ASN A 230 22.43 -16.67 -11.83
CA ASN A 230 21.41 -16.43 -12.85
C ASN A 230 20.23 -15.69 -12.21
N ILE A 231 19.44 -14.95 -13.01
CA ILE A 231 18.27 -14.18 -12.54
C ILE A 231 17.36 -15.00 -11.62
N ARG A 232 17.11 -16.28 -11.95
CA ARG A 232 16.28 -17.17 -11.09
C ARG A 232 16.91 -17.43 -9.72
N ARG A 233 18.21 -17.74 -9.69
CA ARG A 233 18.94 -17.99 -8.44
C ARG A 233 19.00 -16.71 -7.61
N GLY A 234 19.24 -15.56 -8.26
CA GLY A 234 19.24 -14.26 -7.60
C GLY A 234 17.88 -13.90 -7.01
N ALA A 235 16.78 -14.21 -7.70
CA ALA A 235 15.42 -13.97 -7.20
C ALA A 235 15.12 -14.81 -5.93
N TYR A 236 15.56 -16.07 -5.87
CA TYR A 236 15.44 -16.89 -4.66
C TYR A 236 16.28 -16.36 -3.50
N ILE A 237 17.51 -15.88 -3.76
CA ILE A 237 18.35 -15.26 -2.72
C ILE A 237 17.69 -13.99 -2.21
N THR A 238 17.15 -13.16 -3.10
CA THR A 238 16.43 -11.93 -2.72
C THR A 238 15.20 -12.26 -1.86
N ALA A 239 14.44 -13.29 -2.22
CA ALA A 239 13.30 -13.75 -1.44
C ALA A 239 13.71 -14.31 -0.06
N LEU A 240 14.87 -14.97 0.04
CA LEU A 240 15.40 -15.49 1.30
C LEU A 240 15.94 -14.39 2.22
N VAL A 241 16.58 -13.37 1.65
CA VAL A 241 17.16 -12.24 2.41
C VAL A 241 16.09 -11.23 2.83
N SER A 242 15.00 -11.11 2.07
CA SER A 242 13.87 -10.22 2.38
C SER A 242 13.37 -10.26 3.84
N PRO A 243 13.08 -11.44 4.45
CA PRO A 243 12.69 -11.50 5.86
C PRO A 243 13.80 -11.11 6.84
N MET A 244 15.07 -11.26 6.46
CA MET A 244 16.20 -10.90 7.34
C MET A 244 16.30 -9.40 7.57
N VAL A 245 15.82 -8.58 6.62
CA VAL A 245 15.79 -7.12 6.72
C VAL A 245 14.75 -6.64 7.75
N ASN A 246 13.87 -7.52 8.24
CA ASN A 246 12.83 -7.20 9.21
C ASN A 246 12.00 -5.98 8.74
N PRO A 247 11.28 -6.10 7.61
CA PRO A 247 10.54 -4.99 7.02
C PRO A 247 9.44 -4.46 7.96
N TRP A 248 8.90 -5.29 8.84
CA TRP A 248 7.87 -4.87 9.79
C TRP A 248 8.39 -3.86 10.82
N ARG A 249 9.63 -4.02 11.31
CA ARG A 249 10.25 -3.02 12.18
C ARG A 249 10.64 -1.74 11.44
N LEU A 250 11.01 -1.84 10.16
CA LEU A 250 11.29 -0.68 9.32
C LEU A 250 10.05 0.16 9.08
N VAL A 251 8.90 -0.46 8.79
CA VAL A 251 7.64 0.27 8.59
C VAL A 251 7.20 0.99 9.85
N THR A 252 7.27 0.35 11.02
CA THR A 252 6.92 1.00 12.29
C THR A 252 7.93 2.09 12.69
N THR A 253 9.22 1.85 12.48
CA THR A 253 10.26 2.86 12.80
C THR A 253 10.19 4.04 11.83
N ALA A 254 9.94 3.83 10.54
CA ALA A 254 9.78 4.90 9.56
C ALA A 254 8.56 5.76 9.85
N THR A 255 7.42 5.16 10.21
CA THR A 255 6.23 5.93 10.64
C THR A 255 6.48 6.70 11.94
N VAL A 256 7.21 6.13 12.91
CA VAL A 256 7.63 6.83 14.13
C VAL A 256 8.61 7.97 13.83
N PHE A 257 9.52 7.78 12.87
CA PHE A 257 10.48 8.82 12.46
C PHE A 257 9.76 9.99 11.76
N LEU A 258 8.86 9.72 10.80
CA LEU A 258 8.05 10.76 10.18
C LEU A 258 7.17 11.49 11.20
N SER A 259 6.51 10.77 12.09
CA SER A 259 5.61 11.37 13.10
C SER A 259 6.35 12.13 14.21
N SER A 260 7.56 11.72 14.60
CA SER A 260 8.40 12.46 15.55
C SER A 260 9.02 13.72 14.92
N ALA A 261 9.50 13.64 13.67
CA ALA A 261 9.91 14.81 12.90
C ALA A 261 8.75 15.82 12.78
N ALA A 262 7.55 15.34 12.48
CA ALA A 262 6.33 16.15 12.48
C ALA A 262 6.01 16.77 13.85
N ARG A 263 6.18 16.05 14.96
CA ARG A 263 5.97 16.59 16.32
C ARG A 263 7.00 17.66 16.67
N SER A 264 8.26 17.49 16.30
CA SER A 264 9.31 18.51 16.52
C SER A 264 9.01 19.81 15.75
N SER A 265 8.41 19.70 14.57
CA SER A 265 7.97 20.88 13.79
C SER A 265 6.83 21.66 14.46
N ARG A 266 5.95 20.97 15.21
CA ARG A 266 4.87 21.61 16.01
C ARG A 266 5.43 22.37 17.21
N LEU A 267 6.42 21.81 17.91
CA LEU A 267 7.07 22.48 19.02
C LEU A 267 7.77 23.77 18.57
N LYS A 268 8.49 23.73 17.43
CA LYS A 268 9.12 24.92 16.83
C LYS A 268 8.13 25.99 16.36
N THR A 269 6.88 25.63 16.03
CA THR A 269 5.84 26.62 15.69
C THR A 269 5.06 27.10 16.91
N SER A 270 5.06 26.37 18.02
CA SER A 270 4.48 26.81 19.29
C SER A 270 5.43 27.69 20.11
N THR A 271 6.73 27.67 19.82
CA THR A 271 7.75 28.49 20.49
C THR A 271 8.21 29.69 19.68
N ALA A 272 7.59 30.01 18.55
CA ALA A 272 7.82 31.29 17.88
C ALA A 272 7.18 32.40 18.73
N PRO A 273 7.95 33.24 19.43
CA PRO A 273 7.38 34.26 20.29
C PRO A 273 6.74 35.35 19.43
N THR A 274 5.51 35.71 19.80
CA THR A 274 4.78 36.88 19.31
C THR A 274 5.52 38.15 19.73
N THR A 275 6.59 38.50 19.02
CA THR A 275 7.37 39.72 19.28
C THR A 275 7.81 40.38 17.98
N MET A 276 7.54 41.68 17.89
CA MET A 276 7.89 42.69 16.88
C MET A 276 6.94 42.74 15.66
N ALA A 277 6.32 43.86 15.28
CA ALA A 277 6.53 45.26 15.65
C ALA A 277 5.24 46.10 15.44
N SER A 278 4.86 46.91 16.44
CA SER A 278 3.94 48.04 16.28
C SER A 278 4.66 49.33 16.70
N THR A 279 5.44 49.87 15.76
CA THR A 279 6.04 51.20 15.74
C THR A 279 6.20 51.51 14.26
N GLY A 280 5.59 52.50 13.63
CA GLY A 280 4.65 53.56 14.00
C GLY A 280 4.58 54.48 12.77
N THR A 281 3.48 55.23 12.59
CA THR A 281 3.44 56.62 12.05
C THR A 281 2.00 57.00 11.70
N GLY A 282 1.53 58.16 12.19
CA GLY A 282 0.29 58.78 11.75
C GLY A 282 -0.11 59.99 12.60
N ALA A 283 0.51 61.13 12.32
CA ALA A 283 0.07 62.51 12.54
C ALA A 283 -1.21 62.78 13.38
N ALA A 284 -1.03 63.46 14.51
CA ALA A 284 -1.54 64.81 14.81
C ALA A 284 -0.82 65.34 16.06
#